data_AF-A0A3D2F999-F1
#
_entry.id   AF-A0A3D2F999-F1
#
_cell.length_a   1.000
_cell.length_b   1.000
_cell.length_c   1.000
_cell.angle_alpha   90.00
_cell.angle_beta   90.00
_cell.angle_gamma   90.00
#
_symmetry.space_group_name_H-M   'P 1'
#
loop_
_entity.id
_entity.type
_entity.pdbx_description
1 polymer ?
#
loop_
_entity_poly.entity_id
_entity_poly.type
_entity_poly.pdbx_seq_one_letter_code
_entity_poly.pdbx_strand_id
1 'polypeptide(L)'
;MSKTPFGLVFLLWGAGLGAAAQYAKVSVVFDQLPGVYPDAGAGLGFAVSLVGFIGIIFGVVAGLLVARLRYRRGLLWALWLGAAVSALQALLPPFEWFLALRGIEGLSHLV
;
A
#
# COMPACT_ATOMS: atom_id res chain seq x y z
N MET A 1 14.92 8.12 34.81
CA MET A 1 14.02 7.18 34.10
C MET A 1 13.45 7.89 32.88
N SER A 2 13.75 7.43 31.68
CA SER A 2 13.08 7.92 30.46
C SER A 2 11.61 7.46 30.51
N LYS A 3 10.67 8.39 30.41
CA LYS A 3 9.25 8.05 30.29
C LYS A 3 9.00 7.48 28.90
N THR A 4 8.29 6.34 28.81
CA THR A 4 7.88 5.76 27.53
C THR A 4 6.99 6.75 26.77
N PRO A 5 7.26 7.05 25.49
CA PRO A 5 6.48 8.01 24.72
C PRO A 5 5.22 7.34 24.14
N PHE A 6 4.20 7.10 24.97
CA PHE A 6 2.97 6.41 24.55
C PHE A 6 2.28 7.05 23.34
N GLY A 7 2.30 8.38 23.21
CA GLY A 7 1.74 9.06 22.04
C GLY A 7 2.39 8.62 20.73
N LEU A 8 3.72 8.42 20.72
CA LEU A 8 4.43 7.92 19.54
C LEU A 8 4.06 6.46 19.24
N VAL A 9 3.88 5.64 20.28
CA VAL A 9 3.47 4.23 20.12
C VAL A 9 2.10 4.15 19.45
N PHE A 10 1.12 4.93 19.92
CA PHE A 10 -0.20 4.97 19.30
C PHE A 10 -0.18 5.52 17.88
N LEU A 11 0.65 6.54 17.59
CA LEU A 11 0.81 7.05 16.23
C LEU A 11 1.37 6.00 15.27
N LEU A 12 2.41 5.27 15.68
CA LEU A 12 2.99 4.20 14.86
C LEU A 12 2.01 3.04 14.67
N TRP A 13 1.29 2.67 15.72
CA TRP A 13 0.24 1.64 15.64
C TRP A 13 -0.88 2.06 14.68
N GLY A 14 -1.38 3.29 14.79
CA GLY A 14 -2.40 3.84 13.90
C GLY A 14 -1.92 3.90 12.44
N ALA A 15 -0.66 4.29 12.21
CA ALA A 15 -0.06 4.26 10.88
C ALA A 15 -0.02 2.84 10.29
N GLY A 16 0.35 1.84 11.10
CA GLY A 16 0.33 0.43 10.69
C GLY A 16 -1.08 -0.08 10.37
N LEU A 17 -2.08 0.26 11.18
CA LEU A 17 -3.48 -0.06 10.89
C LEU A 17 -3.96 0.60 9.60
N GLY A 18 -3.62 1.87 9.38
CA GLY A 18 -3.94 2.59 8.16
C GLY A 18 -3.33 1.94 6.93
N ALA A 19 -2.05 1.54 7.01
CA ALA A 19 -1.37 0.82 5.93
C ALA A 19 -2.02 -0.54 5.66
N ALA A 20 -2.42 -1.29 6.69
CA ALA A 20 -3.13 -2.56 6.53
C ALA A 20 -4.51 -2.37 5.88
N ALA A 21 -5.27 -1.36 6.31
CA ALA A 21 -6.55 -1.01 5.69
C ALA A 21 -6.38 -0.61 4.21
N GLN A 22 -5.34 0.18 3.92
CA GLN A 22 -4.99 0.59 2.57
C GLN A 22 -4.64 -0.61 1.68
N TYR A 23 -3.88 -1.58 2.19
CA TYR A 23 -3.57 -2.82 1.49
C TYR A 23 -4.84 -3.62 1.15
N ALA A 24 -5.79 -3.72 2.08
CA ALA A 24 -7.02 -4.51 1.91
C ALA A 24 -8.15 -3.79 1.13
N LYS A 25 -8.03 -2.48 0.87
CA LYS A 25 -9.13 -1.64 0.38
C LYS A 25 -9.78 -2.15 -0.91
N VAL A 26 -8.99 -2.71 -1.83
CA VAL A 26 -9.48 -3.20 -3.13
C VAL A 26 -10.29 -4.48 -2.96
N SER A 27 -9.93 -5.34 -2.00
CA SER A 27 -10.69 -6.55 -1.69
C SER A 27 -12.10 -6.24 -1.19
N VAL A 28 -12.27 -5.11 -0.47
CA VAL A 28 -13.57 -4.69 0.07
C VAL A 28 -14.53 -4.27 -1.03
N VAL A 29 -14.03 -3.68 -2.11
CA VAL A 29 -14.83 -3.17 -3.25
C VAL A 29 -14.73 -4.05 -4.49
N PHE A 30 -14.20 -5.27 -4.34
CA PHE A 30 -13.85 -6.12 -5.48
C PHE A 30 -15.08 -6.53 -6.30
N ASP A 31 -16.20 -6.74 -5.63
CA ASP A 31 -17.51 -7.04 -6.22
C ASP A 31 -18.08 -5.90 -7.08
N GLN A 32 -17.66 -4.67 -6.82
CA GLN A 32 -18.09 -3.47 -7.55
C GLN A 32 -17.18 -3.14 -8.75
N LEU A 33 -15.94 -3.64 -8.77
CA LEU A 33 -14.97 -3.38 -9.85
C LEU A 33 -15.46 -3.77 -11.26
N PRO A 34 -16.21 -4.87 -11.48
CA PRO A 34 -16.76 -5.18 -12.81
C PRO A 34 -17.69 -4.10 -13.35
N GLY A 35 -18.36 -3.33 -12.48
CA GLY A 35 -19.19 -2.20 -12.89
C GLY A 35 -18.38 -0.97 -13.32
N VAL A 36 -17.16 -0.82 -12.81
CA VAL A 36 -16.26 0.29 -13.14
C VAL A 36 -15.37 -0.05 -14.35
N TYR A 37 -14.90 -1.30 -14.44
CA TYR A 37 -14.01 -1.78 -15.49
C TYR A 37 -14.60 -3.04 -16.17
N PRO A 38 -15.67 -2.89 -16.97
CA PRO A 38 -16.36 -4.02 -17.60
C PRO A 38 -15.46 -4.84 -18.54
N ASP A 39 -14.51 -4.18 -19.20
CA ASP A 39 -13.62 -4.81 -20.19
C ASP A 39 -12.42 -5.54 -19.55
N ALA A 40 -12.20 -5.41 -18.23
CA ALA A 40 -11.02 -5.97 -17.57
C ALA A 40 -11.09 -7.50 -17.36
N GLY A 41 -12.29 -8.08 -17.36
CA GLY A 41 -12.51 -9.53 -17.26
C GLY A 41 -11.72 -10.19 -16.11
N ALA A 42 -11.00 -11.27 -16.42
CA ALA A 42 -10.15 -11.97 -15.44
C ALA A 42 -8.99 -11.12 -14.91
N GLY A 43 -8.61 -10.05 -15.61
CA GLY A 43 -7.56 -9.13 -15.21
C GLY A 43 -7.85 -8.43 -13.87
N LEU A 44 -9.13 -8.29 -13.50
CA LEU A 44 -9.54 -7.73 -12.20
C LEU A 44 -8.83 -8.41 -11.01
N GLY A 45 -8.52 -9.72 -11.08
CA GLY A 45 -7.79 -10.42 -10.02
C GLY A 45 -6.40 -9.83 -9.72
N PHE A 46 -5.77 -9.13 -10.66
CA PHE A 46 -4.52 -8.41 -10.43
C PHE A 46 -4.68 -7.19 -9.52
N ALA A 47 -5.88 -6.58 -9.49
CA ALA A 47 -6.17 -5.44 -8.63
C ALA A 47 -5.96 -5.77 -7.14
N VAL A 48 -6.23 -7.02 -6.74
CA VAL A 48 -6.06 -7.49 -5.35
C VAL A 48 -4.69 -8.15 -5.14
N SER A 49 -4.22 -8.95 -6.10
CA SER A 49 -3.04 -9.78 -5.90
C SER A 49 -1.70 -9.06 -6.10
N LEU A 50 -1.64 -7.99 -6.91
CA LEU A 50 -0.39 -7.33 -7.30
C LEU A 50 0.40 -6.77 -6.11
N VAL A 51 -0.31 -6.21 -5.13
CA VAL A 51 0.30 -5.63 -3.91
C VAL A 51 1.00 -6.71 -3.09
N GLY A 52 0.31 -7.83 -2.87
CA GLY A 52 0.86 -8.99 -2.17
C GLY A 52 2.00 -9.64 -2.95
N PHE A 53 1.88 -9.73 -4.27
CA PHE A 53 2.93 -10.24 -5.15
C PHE A 53 4.22 -9.43 -5.00
N ILE A 54 4.15 -8.10 -5.04
CA ILE A 54 5.31 -7.21 -4.81
C ILE A 54 5.91 -7.44 -3.42
N GLY A 55 5.06 -7.56 -2.40
CA GLY A 55 5.49 -7.88 -1.04
C GLY A 55 6.29 -9.18 -0.95
N ILE A 56 5.82 -10.23 -1.62
CA ILE A 56 6.50 -11.55 -1.64
C ILE A 56 7.85 -11.45 -2.37
N ILE A 57 7.89 -10.81 -3.53
CA ILE A 57 9.09 -10.75 -4.38
C ILE A 57 10.17 -9.83 -3.77
N PHE A 58 9.77 -8.67 -3.24
CA PHE A 58 10.71 -7.63 -2.82
C PHE A 58 10.85 -7.49 -1.29
N GLY A 59 10.04 -8.18 -0.49
CA GLY A 59 10.02 -8.03 0.98
C GLY A 59 11.36 -8.28 1.65
N VAL A 60 12.10 -9.31 1.21
CA VAL A 60 13.45 -9.60 1.75
C VAL A 60 14.44 -8.48 1.43
N VAL A 61 14.42 -7.98 0.18
CA VAL A 61 15.29 -6.89 -0.28
C VAL A 61 14.99 -5.61 0.49
N ALA A 62 13.70 -5.33 0.72
CA ALA A 62 13.28 -4.17 1.49
C ALA A 62 13.72 -4.23 2.95
N GLY A 63 13.60 -5.40 3.61
CA GLY A 63 14.11 -5.57 4.98
C GLY A 63 15.60 -5.28 5.12
N LEU A 64 16.41 -5.68 4.13
CA LEU A 64 17.85 -5.40 4.07
C LEU A 64 18.16 -3.92 3.78
N LEU A 65 17.38 -3.26 2.92
CA LEU A 65 17.53 -1.84 2.58
C LEU A 65 17.10 -0.93 3.73
N VAL A 66 15.97 -1.22 4.37
CA VAL A 66 15.43 -0.45 5.49
C VAL A 66 16.37 -0.48 6.68
N ALA A 67 17.04 -1.61 6.94
CA ALA A 67 18.09 -1.71 7.97
C ALA A 67 19.26 -0.74 7.73
N ARG A 68 19.49 -0.32 6.47
CA ARG A 68 20.52 0.68 6.10
C ARG A 68 19.98 2.10 6.01
N LEU A 69 18.66 2.27 5.91
CA LEU A 69 17.98 3.57 5.85
C LEU A 69 17.63 4.06 7.26
N ARG A 70 17.43 5.37 7.40
CA ARG A 70 16.86 5.92 8.64
C ARG A 70 15.37 5.56 8.68
N TYR A 71 15.00 4.55 9.47
CA TYR A 71 13.62 4.05 9.68
C TYR A 71 12.55 5.15 9.68
N ARG A 72 12.75 6.23 10.44
CA ARG A 72 11.80 7.35 10.51
C ARG A 72 11.52 7.99 9.16
N ARG A 73 12.55 8.25 8.34
CA ARG A 73 12.36 8.89 7.02
C ARG A 73 11.73 7.91 6.04
N GLY A 74 12.15 6.65 6.06
CA GLY A 74 11.56 5.60 5.22
C GLY A 74 10.06 5.47 5.45
N LEU A 75 9.66 5.30 6.72
CA LEU A 75 8.26 5.18 7.10
C LEU A 75 7.41 6.38 6.65
N LEU A 76 7.90 7.61 6.85
CA LEU A 76 7.16 8.80 6.45
C LEU A 76 6.97 8.88 4.93
N TRP A 77 8.01 8.55 4.16
CA TRP A 77 7.90 8.51 2.70
C TRP A 77 6.94 7.44 2.20
N ALA A 78 6.98 6.25 2.82
CA ALA A 78 6.05 5.17 2.53
C ALA A 78 4.59 5.60 2.77
N LEU A 79 4.30 6.22 3.92
CA LEU A 79 2.97 6.70 4.25
C LEU A 79 2.47 7.77 3.27
N TRP A 80 3.30 8.77 2.95
CA TRP A 80 2.92 9.83 2.00
C TRP A 80 2.73 9.30 0.58
N LEU A 81 3.61 8.42 0.12
CA LEU A 81 3.50 7.79 -1.20
C LEU A 81 2.22 6.94 -1.27
N GLY A 82 1.98 6.09 -0.28
CA GLY A 82 0.79 5.26 -0.19
C GLY A 82 -0.50 6.08 -0.20
N ALA A 83 -0.54 7.17 0.56
CA ALA A 83 -1.68 8.09 0.59
C ALA A 83 -1.90 8.79 -0.76
N ALA A 84 -0.84 9.34 -1.38
CA ALA A 84 -0.94 10.02 -2.67
C ALA A 84 -1.41 9.07 -3.79
N VAL A 85 -0.82 7.87 -3.84
CA VAL A 85 -1.19 6.84 -4.83
C VAL A 85 -2.61 6.34 -4.60
N SER A 86 -3.03 6.19 -3.33
CA SER A 86 -4.42 5.85 -2.98
C SER A 86 -5.41 6.92 -3.44
N ALA A 87 -5.06 8.21 -3.27
CA ALA A 87 -5.89 9.31 -3.73
C ALA A 87 -6.02 9.31 -5.26
N LEU A 88 -4.94 9.00 -5.99
CA LEU A 88 -4.98 8.86 -7.45
C LEU A 88 -5.83 7.67 -7.89
N GLN A 89 -5.76 6.53 -7.20
CA GLN A 89 -6.62 5.37 -7.50
C GLN A 89 -8.11 5.66 -7.26
N ALA A 90 -8.43 6.51 -6.29
CA ALA A 90 -9.81 6.92 -6.00
C ALA A 90 -10.44 7.74 -7.15
N LEU A 91 -9.63 8.28 -8.07
CA LEU A 91 -10.11 8.94 -9.30
C LEU A 91 -10.55 7.94 -10.38
N LEU A 92 -10.44 6.63 -10.12
CA LEU A 92 -10.80 5.54 -11.04
C LEU A 92 -10.17 5.73 -12.44
N PRO A 93 -8.83 5.85 -12.53
CA PRO A 93 -8.17 5.96 -13.82
C PRO A 93 -8.38 4.68 -14.64
N PRO A 94 -8.10 4.69 -15.96
CA PRO A 94 -8.20 3.48 -16.79
C PRO A 94 -7.49 2.29 -16.16
N PHE A 95 -8.02 1.08 -16.37
CA PHE A 95 -7.62 -0.13 -15.62
C PHE A 95 -6.09 -0.38 -15.59
N GLU A 96 -5.42 -0.19 -16.72
CA GLU A 96 -3.95 -0.33 -16.81
C GLU A 96 -3.20 0.64 -15.89
N TRP A 97 -3.65 1.91 -15.84
CA TRP A 97 -3.10 2.91 -14.93
C TRP A 97 -3.43 2.60 -13.47
N PHE A 98 -4.64 2.11 -13.22
CA PHE A 98 -5.02 1.63 -11.90
C PHE A 98 -4.09 0.50 -11.42
N LEU A 99 -3.77 -0.48 -12.27
CA LEU A 99 -2.81 -1.55 -11.97
C LEU A 99 -1.38 -1.02 -11.78
N ALA A 100 -0.92 -0.07 -12.59
CA ALA A 100 0.38 0.55 -12.41
C ALA A 100 0.48 1.26 -11.04
N LEU A 101 -0.55 2.02 -10.67
CA LEU A 101 -0.65 2.64 -9.35
C LEU A 101 -0.69 1.60 -8.24
N ARG A 102 -1.37 0.47 -8.44
CA ARG A 102 -1.39 -0.66 -7.50
C ARG A 102 0.00 -1.25 -7.27
N GLY A 103 0.81 -1.32 -8.33
CA GLY A 103 2.20 -1.71 -8.25
C GLY A 103 3.03 -0.76 -7.40
N ILE A 104 2.94 0.55 -7.67
CA ILE A 104 3.65 1.59 -6.91
C ILE A 104 3.21 1.57 -5.43
N GLU A 105 1.93 1.36 -5.17
CA GLU A 105 1.44 1.24 -3.81
C GLU A 105 2.00 0.00 -3.09
N GLY A 106 2.15 -1.13 -3.78
CA GLY A 106 2.85 -2.30 -3.25
C GLY A 106 4.27 -1.98 -2.79
N LEU A 107 5.00 -1.13 -3.52
CA LEU A 107 6.32 -0.67 -3.11
C LEU A 107 6.28 0.19 -1.85
N SER A 108 5.22 0.99 -1.65
CA SER A 108 5.06 1.78 -0.43
C SER A 108 4.88 0.93 0.82
N HIS A 109 4.39 -0.30 0.70
CA HIS A 109 4.20 -1.23 1.82
C HIS A 109 5.46 -2.00 2.22
N LEU A 110 6.58 -1.81 1.52
CA LEU A 110 7.83 -2.53 1.78
C LEU A 110 8.63 -1.95 2.97
N VAL A 111 8.26 -0.78 3.48
CA VAL A 111 8.99 -0.03 4.52
C VAL A 111 8.15 0.14 5.77
#